data_AF-A0A838RK35-F1
#
_entry.id   AF-A0A838RK35-F1
#
_cell.length_a   1.000
_cell.length_b   1.000
_cell.length_c   1.000
_cell.angle_alpha   90.00
_cell.angle_beta   90.00
_cell.angle_gamma   90.00
#
_symmetry.space_group_name_H-M   'P 1'
#
loop_
_entity.id
_entity.type
_entity.pdbx_description
1 polymer ?
#
loop_
_entity_poly.entity_id
_entity_poly.type
_entity_poly.pdbx_seq_one_letter_code
_entity_poly.pdbx_strand_id
1 'polypeptide(L)'
;MALWVAAVTFALPNVYRPFLSFATYHHDPYDVPFRITGTTADSKFRFSSDEYISYFILNTQDNRVSDIEASVYATFVCSYFYPDQYEEKLLEFFEFCNRRLPPRPGNLTYRLEPATYLYLTIKEKRLSLDDENAQESLAAFLEDVQHERELLPEQLADLQTAARVLMEGLMRGPSSKRLQDYARALLILRKHDSGFQQRVSNDLPVLASLILHEQEQMASNLVALYGKVFSLETLIQAASQHDFVGRLEERLLSLARWEVHYLLWKYLGPLFQPDAHNRTALVGIVQQTLSAVAHLPLLPSLTPPTEAEQTLDMLIAALARNHGLLLDGACSWRETHRGHSFGWLYYRLIASLSLVERRSYREEAQRVDQRILFYEAERDIRAALPAQRVPLLEKWVIYLRGGREADLSLFFPHTLQVIWDMTQDEMEHLQIGRQVLLSTPLSELLRPSDEWSRRLLSICFSRLQLLRLREEAVPLHQRYQHHSALTEDQRALIQGALAMTTGIFDGQSVERIYRHLAQADSATYQKEAGLLIRRFFEKDVTLNAHIDML
;
A
#
# COMPACT_ATOMS: atom_id res chain seq x y z
N MET A 1 66.81 -26.86 22.48
CA MET A 1 65.65 -27.79 22.56
C MET A 1 64.53 -27.22 21.70
N ALA A 2 63.82 -28.04 20.94
CA ALA A 2 62.89 -27.66 19.87
C ALA A 2 61.56 -27.02 20.35
N LEU A 3 61.61 -26.03 21.25
CA LEU A 3 60.43 -25.34 21.82
C LEU A 3 59.57 -24.67 20.74
N TRP A 4 60.18 -24.22 19.65
CA TRP A 4 59.45 -23.67 18.51
C TRP A 4 58.56 -24.72 17.82
N VAL A 5 58.97 -26.00 17.78
CA VAL A 5 58.15 -27.08 17.22
C VAL A 5 56.90 -27.27 18.08
N ALA A 6 57.08 -27.27 19.41
CA ALA A 6 55.95 -27.35 20.34
C ALA A 6 55.03 -26.14 20.17
N ALA A 7 55.57 -24.91 20.14
CA ALA A 7 54.79 -23.70 19.95
C ALA A 7 53.96 -23.72 18.65
N VAL A 8 54.56 -24.08 17.52
CA VAL A 8 53.84 -24.19 16.24
C VAL A 8 52.80 -25.32 16.28
N THR A 9 53.10 -26.43 16.95
CA THR A 9 52.14 -27.55 17.10
C THR A 9 50.92 -27.13 17.92
N PHE A 10 51.12 -26.40 19.02
CA PHE A 10 50.03 -25.88 19.85
C PHE A 10 49.29 -24.72 19.17
N ALA A 11 49.92 -24.02 18.23
CA ALA A 11 49.29 -23.00 17.41
C ALA A 11 48.40 -23.56 16.29
N LEU A 12 48.21 -24.90 16.19
CA LEU A 12 47.39 -25.56 15.17
C LEU A 12 46.25 -26.38 15.78
N PRO A 13 45.09 -26.47 15.09
CA PRO A 13 44.02 -27.38 15.50
C PRO A 13 44.51 -28.83 15.44
N ASN A 14 43.97 -29.67 16.34
CA ASN A 14 44.41 -31.06 16.51
C ASN A 14 44.47 -31.85 15.20
N VAL A 15 43.48 -31.68 14.31
CA VAL A 15 43.41 -32.40 13.04
C VAL A 15 44.52 -32.03 12.05
N TYR A 16 45.16 -30.88 12.25
CA TYR A 16 46.20 -30.36 11.37
C TYR A 16 47.63 -30.60 11.87
N ARG A 17 47.80 -30.90 13.15
CA ARG A 17 49.11 -31.20 13.76
C ARG A 17 49.87 -32.33 13.04
N PRO A 18 49.23 -33.43 12.57
CA PRO A 18 49.95 -34.48 11.86
C PRO A 18 50.55 -34.05 10.51
N PHE A 19 50.11 -32.94 9.92
CA PHE A 19 50.67 -32.43 8.66
C PHE A 19 51.91 -31.53 8.87
N LEU A 20 52.27 -31.24 10.13
CA LEU A 20 53.48 -30.52 10.45
C LEU A 20 54.68 -31.45 10.28
N SER A 21 55.46 -31.24 9.22
CA SER A 21 56.73 -31.92 9.01
C SER A 21 57.88 -30.93 9.23
N PHE A 22 58.90 -31.34 9.97
CA PHE A 22 60.04 -30.48 10.25
C PHE A 22 61.37 -31.23 10.22
N ALA A 23 62.43 -30.51 9.86
CA ALA A 23 63.81 -30.92 10.05
C ALA A 23 64.55 -29.85 10.85
N THR A 24 65.28 -30.27 11.89
CA THR A 24 66.08 -29.33 12.71
C THR A 24 67.29 -28.78 11.98
N TYR A 25 67.79 -29.51 10.99
CA TYR A 25 68.93 -29.12 10.16
C TYR A 25 68.87 -29.81 8.79
N HIS A 26 69.10 -29.06 7.71
CA HIS A 26 69.39 -29.62 6.39
C HIS A 26 70.39 -28.74 5.62
N HIS A 27 71.35 -29.36 4.93
CA HIS A 27 72.37 -28.63 4.16
C HIS A 27 71.81 -28.02 2.86
N ASP A 28 70.74 -28.59 2.32
CA ASP A 28 70.07 -28.12 1.10
C ASP A 28 68.55 -28.01 1.32
N PRO A 29 68.05 -26.87 1.84
CA PRO A 29 66.64 -26.76 2.21
C PRO A 29 65.68 -26.61 1.01
N TYR A 30 66.17 -26.52 -0.23
CA TYR A 30 65.31 -26.44 -1.41
C TYR A 30 64.67 -27.78 -1.78
N ASP A 31 65.35 -28.89 -1.52
CA ASP A 31 64.97 -30.23 -1.99
C ASP A 31 64.34 -31.12 -0.90
N VAL A 32 63.96 -30.54 0.24
CA VAL A 32 63.42 -31.30 1.37
C VAL A 32 61.89 -31.37 1.40
N PRO A 33 61.31 -32.51 1.81
CA PRO A 33 59.87 -32.67 1.95
C PRO A 33 59.31 -32.12 3.29
N PHE A 34 60.09 -31.31 4.02
CA PHE A 34 59.70 -30.76 5.31
C PHE A 34 59.09 -29.35 5.16
N ARG A 35 57.99 -29.09 5.86
CA ARG A 35 57.33 -27.76 5.85
C ARG A 35 58.12 -26.70 6.62
N ILE A 36 58.84 -27.11 7.66
CA ILE A 36 59.73 -26.23 8.43
C ILE A 36 61.12 -26.85 8.47
N THR A 37 62.11 -26.15 7.91
CA THR A 37 63.48 -26.64 7.82
C THR A 37 64.42 -25.66 8.49
N GLY A 38 65.14 -26.14 9.50
CA GLY A 38 66.30 -25.45 10.04
C GLY A 38 67.49 -25.57 9.09
N THR A 39 68.23 -24.49 8.93
CA THR A 39 69.47 -24.48 8.15
C THR A 39 70.51 -23.56 8.82
N THR A 40 71.75 -23.58 8.35
CA THR A 40 72.87 -22.79 8.87
C THR A 40 73.53 -21.96 7.79
N ALA A 41 74.43 -21.05 8.18
CA ALA A 41 75.14 -20.16 7.27
C ALA A 41 76.07 -20.90 6.27
N ASP A 42 76.51 -22.12 6.59
CA ASP A 42 77.31 -22.98 5.70
C ASP A 42 76.47 -23.86 4.76
N SER A 43 75.14 -23.74 4.79
CA SER A 43 74.23 -24.44 3.88
C SER A 43 74.21 -23.83 2.47
N LYS A 44 73.52 -24.48 1.52
CA LYS A 44 73.30 -23.94 0.17
C LYS A 44 72.31 -22.76 0.13
N PHE A 45 71.60 -22.48 1.23
CA PHE A 45 70.66 -21.36 1.33
C PHE A 45 71.44 -20.05 1.52
N ARG A 46 71.16 -19.06 0.66
CA ARG A 46 72.03 -17.89 0.48
C ARG A 46 71.71 -16.73 1.43
N PHE A 47 70.61 -16.82 2.18
CA PHE A 47 69.97 -15.76 2.95
C PHE A 47 69.81 -14.44 2.17
N SER A 48 69.64 -14.54 0.86
CA SER A 48 69.56 -13.37 -0.05
C SER A 48 68.18 -12.73 0.00
N SER A 49 68.05 -11.46 -0.41
CA SER A 49 66.73 -10.80 -0.45
C SER A 49 65.69 -11.58 -1.26
N ASP A 50 66.09 -12.25 -2.35
CA ASP A 50 65.19 -13.06 -3.17
C ASP A 50 64.63 -14.27 -2.42
N GLU A 51 65.38 -14.83 -1.47
CA GLU A 51 64.90 -15.92 -0.63
C GLU A 51 63.92 -15.44 0.43
N TYR A 52 64.13 -14.25 1.00
CA TYR A 52 63.17 -13.62 1.91
C TYR A 52 61.85 -13.25 1.22
N ILE A 53 61.85 -13.14 -0.12
CA ILE A 53 60.62 -12.99 -0.93
C ILE A 53 59.98 -14.36 -1.19
N SER A 54 60.80 -15.40 -1.37
CA SER A 54 60.33 -16.74 -1.80
C SER A 54 59.92 -17.65 -0.64
N TYR A 55 60.46 -17.43 0.56
CA TYR A 55 60.28 -18.26 1.74
C TYR A 55 60.05 -17.40 2.99
N PHE A 56 59.31 -17.94 3.97
CA PHE A 56 59.28 -17.35 5.31
C PHE A 56 60.52 -17.81 6.10
N ILE A 57 61.42 -16.87 6.34
CA ILE A 57 62.70 -17.07 7.02
C ILE A 57 62.69 -16.38 8.38
N LEU A 58 63.01 -17.15 9.43
CA LEU A 58 63.40 -16.65 10.75
C LEU A 58 64.92 -16.81 10.89
N ASN A 59 65.67 -15.73 10.67
CA ASN A 59 67.12 -15.73 10.81
C ASN A 59 67.50 -15.17 12.18
N THR A 60 67.82 -16.07 13.11
CA THR A 60 68.19 -15.73 14.48
C THR A 60 69.61 -15.15 14.60
N GLN A 61 70.48 -15.40 13.61
CA GLN A 61 71.86 -14.90 13.63
C GLN A 61 71.89 -13.40 13.32
N ASP A 62 71.14 -12.98 12.31
CA ASP A 62 71.05 -11.58 11.89
C ASP A 62 69.85 -10.84 12.51
N ASN A 63 69.11 -11.52 13.41
CA ASN A 63 67.87 -11.03 14.01
C ASN A 63 66.88 -10.46 12.97
N ARG A 64 66.73 -11.17 11.84
CA ARG A 64 65.93 -10.75 10.69
C ARG A 64 64.83 -11.77 10.40
N VAL A 65 63.61 -11.29 10.21
CA VAL A 65 62.45 -12.09 9.79
C VAL A 65 62.00 -11.63 8.42
N SER A 66 61.39 -12.53 7.65
CA SER A 66 60.72 -12.16 6.40
C SER A 66 59.56 -11.21 6.66
N ASP A 67 59.41 -10.23 5.77
CA ASP A 67 58.35 -9.24 5.85
C ASP A 67 57.08 -9.84 5.23
N ILE A 68 56.35 -10.60 6.04
CA ILE A 68 55.08 -11.23 5.66
C ILE A 68 53.99 -10.70 6.58
N GLU A 69 52.93 -10.20 5.97
CA GLU A 69 51.73 -9.78 6.70
C GLU A 69 51.10 -10.99 7.41
N ALA A 70 50.80 -10.83 8.69
CA ALA A 70 50.19 -11.90 9.47
C ALA A 70 48.76 -12.15 8.98
N SER A 71 48.46 -13.39 8.60
CA SER A 71 47.09 -13.83 8.33
C SER A 71 46.15 -13.53 9.51
N VAL A 72 44.84 -13.45 9.25
CA VAL A 72 43.83 -13.32 10.31
C VAL A 72 43.94 -14.47 11.33
N TYR A 73 44.25 -15.68 10.85
CA TYR A 73 44.46 -16.85 11.68
C TYR A 73 45.65 -16.66 12.62
N ALA A 74 46.81 -16.26 12.06
CA ALA A 74 48.03 -16.05 12.85
C ALA A 74 47.80 -14.96 13.90
N THR A 75 47.19 -13.84 13.51
CA THR A 75 46.85 -12.74 14.42
C THR A 75 45.92 -13.20 15.53
N PHE A 76 44.88 -13.97 15.20
CA PHE A 76 43.98 -14.54 16.20
C PHE A 76 44.72 -15.47 17.16
N VAL A 77 45.44 -16.47 16.65
CA VAL A 77 46.15 -17.43 17.50
C VAL A 77 47.15 -16.74 18.41
N CYS A 78 47.98 -15.84 17.88
CA CYS A 78 48.98 -15.11 18.67
C CYS A 78 48.35 -14.24 19.77
N SER A 79 47.17 -13.67 19.52
CA SER A 79 46.46 -12.83 20.51
C SER A 79 45.99 -13.61 21.74
N TYR A 80 45.83 -14.93 21.62
CA TYR A 80 45.34 -15.82 22.69
C TYR A 80 46.35 -16.87 23.11
N PHE A 81 47.60 -16.78 22.65
CA PHE A 81 48.64 -17.78 22.90
C PHE A 81 49.29 -17.61 24.29
N TYR A 82 48.44 -17.52 25.32
CA TYR A 82 48.79 -17.40 26.73
C TYR A 82 48.08 -18.50 27.53
N PRO A 83 48.67 -19.02 28.63
CA PRO A 83 48.11 -20.17 29.36
C PRO A 83 46.62 -20.02 29.71
N ASP A 84 46.23 -18.88 30.26
CA ASP A 84 44.86 -18.64 30.74
C ASP A 84 43.85 -18.49 29.60
N GLN A 85 44.29 -18.03 28.42
CA GLN A 85 43.44 -17.82 27.25
C GLN A 85 43.45 -18.98 26.27
N TYR A 86 44.48 -19.83 26.34
CA TYR A 86 44.60 -20.98 25.46
C TYR A 86 43.45 -21.95 25.70
N GLU A 87 43.18 -22.27 26.97
CA GLU A 87 42.10 -23.20 27.33
C GLU A 87 40.72 -22.62 27.07
N GLU A 88 40.51 -21.34 27.38
CA GLU A 88 39.20 -20.70 27.22
C GLU A 88 38.87 -20.38 25.76
N LYS A 89 39.83 -19.86 24.98
CA LYS A 89 39.58 -19.30 23.65
C LYS A 89 40.14 -20.13 22.51
N LEU A 90 41.39 -20.61 22.62
CA LEU A 90 42.00 -21.34 21.50
C LEU A 90 41.50 -22.77 21.39
N LEU A 91 41.27 -23.47 22.50
CA LEU A 91 40.70 -24.81 22.43
C LEU A 91 39.30 -24.80 21.83
N GLU A 92 38.42 -23.87 22.23
CA GLU A 92 37.09 -23.71 21.63
C GLU A 92 37.19 -23.45 20.11
N PHE A 93 38.06 -22.54 19.70
CA PHE A 93 38.30 -22.24 18.29
C PHE A 93 38.87 -23.44 17.51
N PHE A 94 39.79 -24.21 18.10
CA PHE A 94 40.34 -25.39 17.46
C PHE A 94 39.31 -26.50 17.35
N GLU A 95 38.46 -26.69 18.35
CA GLU A 95 37.32 -27.60 18.24
C GLU A 95 36.36 -27.18 17.13
N PHE A 96 36.08 -25.88 17.03
CA PHE A 96 35.31 -25.31 15.93
C PHE A 96 35.94 -25.64 14.57
N CYS A 97 37.25 -25.41 14.42
CA CYS A 97 37.98 -25.76 13.19
C CYS A 97 37.92 -27.27 12.90
N ASN A 98 38.14 -28.12 13.90
CA ASN A 98 38.15 -29.58 13.74
C ASN A 98 36.79 -30.12 13.28
N ARG A 99 35.68 -29.54 13.75
CA ARG A 99 34.33 -29.92 13.32
C ARG A 99 34.02 -29.53 11.89
N ARG A 100 34.66 -28.48 11.37
CA ARG A 100 34.32 -27.85 10.08
C ARG A 100 35.27 -28.20 8.95
N LEU A 101 36.54 -28.38 9.27
CA LEU A 101 37.57 -28.56 8.28
C LEU A 101 38.02 -30.02 8.28
N PRO A 102 37.59 -30.84 7.31
CA PRO A 102 38.09 -32.21 7.20
C PRO A 102 39.62 -32.17 6.99
N PRO A 103 40.40 -33.03 7.67
CA PRO A 103 41.85 -33.06 7.52
C PRO A 103 42.20 -33.46 6.10
N ARG A 104 42.78 -32.53 5.34
CA ARG A 104 43.35 -32.82 4.03
C ARG A 104 44.75 -32.20 3.93
N PRO A 105 45.73 -32.92 3.39
CA PRO A 105 47.03 -32.34 3.09
C PRO A 105 46.85 -31.24 2.05
N GLY A 106 47.32 -30.02 2.35
CA GLY A 106 47.16 -28.87 1.44
C GLY A 106 47.66 -27.56 2.05
N ASN A 107 47.30 -26.44 1.41
CA ASN A 107 47.55 -25.09 1.92
C ASN A 107 46.64 -24.85 3.15
N LEU A 108 47.25 -24.83 4.34
CA LEU A 108 46.55 -24.66 5.62
C LEU A 108 45.87 -23.29 5.70
N THR A 109 46.51 -22.26 5.15
CA THR A 109 46.03 -20.87 5.15
C THR A 109 44.67 -20.78 4.47
N TYR A 110 44.51 -21.38 3.29
CA TYR A 110 43.26 -21.36 2.52
C TYR A 110 42.05 -21.97 3.26
N ARG A 111 42.28 -22.77 4.31
CA ARG A 111 41.23 -23.40 5.10
C ARG A 111 41.02 -22.75 6.45
N LEU A 112 42.12 -22.41 7.11
CA LEU A 112 42.08 -21.84 8.44
C LEU A 112 41.62 -20.38 8.42
N GLU A 113 41.94 -19.61 7.38
CA GLU A 113 41.47 -18.22 7.28
C GLU A 113 39.95 -18.11 7.18
N PRO A 114 39.24 -18.80 6.26
CA PRO A 114 37.78 -18.73 6.23
C PRO A 114 37.13 -19.21 7.54
N ALA A 115 37.69 -20.24 8.18
CA ALA A 115 37.20 -20.70 9.47
C ALA A 115 37.40 -19.65 10.58
N THR A 116 38.53 -18.95 10.59
CA THR A 116 38.78 -17.84 11.52
C THR A 116 37.83 -16.68 11.27
N TYR A 117 37.65 -16.24 10.02
CA TYR A 117 36.70 -15.19 9.68
C TYR A 117 35.29 -15.56 10.14
N LEU A 118 34.83 -16.77 9.83
CA LEU A 118 33.54 -17.27 10.28
C LEU A 118 33.43 -17.26 11.81
N TYR A 119 34.41 -17.81 12.53
CA TYR A 119 34.41 -17.84 13.99
C TYR A 119 34.33 -16.43 14.58
N LEU A 120 35.13 -15.49 14.06
CA LEU A 120 35.13 -14.10 14.47
C LEU A 120 33.79 -13.40 14.20
N THR A 121 33.08 -13.80 13.15
CA THR A 121 31.75 -13.27 12.80
C THR A 121 30.65 -13.86 13.68
N ILE A 122 30.56 -15.19 13.83
CA ILE A 122 29.40 -15.83 14.47
C ILE A 122 29.58 -16.12 15.97
N LYS A 123 30.82 -16.35 16.46
CA LYS A 123 31.10 -16.63 17.87
C LYS A 123 31.54 -15.39 18.63
N GLU A 124 32.58 -14.73 18.15
CA GLU A 124 33.15 -13.56 18.84
C GLU A 124 32.44 -12.24 18.49
N LYS A 125 31.65 -12.21 17.40
CA LYS A 125 30.94 -11.01 16.91
C LYS A 125 31.86 -9.78 16.71
N ARG A 126 33.12 -10.03 16.36
CA ARG A 126 34.14 -8.99 16.14
C ARG A 126 34.13 -8.44 14.72
N LEU A 127 33.71 -9.26 13.77
CA LEU A 127 33.63 -8.87 12.36
C LEU A 127 32.18 -8.65 11.95
N SER A 128 31.95 -7.58 11.19
CA SER A 128 30.65 -7.28 10.58
C SER A 128 30.54 -7.93 9.20
N LEU A 129 29.32 -7.96 8.65
CA LEU A 129 29.10 -8.42 7.27
C LEU A 129 29.49 -7.38 6.20
N ASP A 130 30.03 -6.23 6.60
CA ASP A 130 30.64 -5.27 5.67
C ASP A 130 32.08 -5.70 5.30
N ASP A 131 32.67 -6.63 6.07
CA ASP A 131 33.92 -7.31 5.71
C ASP A 131 33.64 -8.40 4.65
N GLU A 132 34.28 -8.29 3.49
CA GLU A 132 34.10 -9.19 2.36
C GLU A 132 34.49 -10.64 2.71
N ASN A 133 35.59 -10.83 3.44
CA ASN A 133 36.06 -12.15 3.85
C ASN A 133 35.11 -12.79 4.86
N ALA A 134 34.54 -12.00 5.78
CA ALA A 134 33.50 -12.48 6.69
C ALA A 134 32.26 -12.96 5.91
N GLN A 135 31.83 -12.21 4.90
CA GLN A 135 30.69 -12.59 4.07
C GLN A 135 30.97 -13.84 3.23
N GLU A 136 32.14 -13.93 2.59
CA GLU A 136 32.53 -15.10 1.81
C GLU A 136 32.67 -16.35 2.67
N SER A 137 33.26 -16.22 3.85
CA SER A 137 33.39 -17.33 4.80
C SER A 137 32.04 -17.85 5.27
N LEU A 138 31.07 -16.95 5.46
CA LEU A 138 29.70 -17.33 5.81
C LEU A 138 28.97 -17.98 4.63
N ALA A 139 29.15 -17.50 3.40
CA ALA A 139 28.58 -18.12 2.21
C ALA A 139 29.12 -19.54 1.98
N ALA A 140 30.44 -19.74 2.10
CA ALA A 140 31.09 -21.04 2.00
C ALA A 140 30.59 -22.00 3.09
N PHE A 141 30.44 -21.52 4.33
CA PHE A 141 29.84 -22.29 5.41
C PHE A 141 28.42 -22.77 5.09
N LEU A 142 27.58 -21.89 4.54
CA LEU A 142 26.20 -22.26 4.19
C LEU A 142 26.17 -23.28 3.05
N GLU A 143 27.11 -23.20 2.10
CA GLU A 143 27.27 -24.20 1.04
C GLU A 143 27.67 -25.57 1.59
N ASP A 144 28.65 -25.62 2.50
CA ASP A 144 29.08 -26.86 3.14
C ASP A 144 27.92 -27.53 3.90
N VAL A 145 27.22 -26.75 4.73
CA VAL A 145 26.11 -27.25 5.58
C VAL A 145 24.89 -27.67 4.75
N GLN A 146 24.67 -27.06 3.58
CA GLN A 146 23.52 -27.38 2.72
C GLN A 146 23.50 -28.84 2.25
N HIS A 147 24.67 -29.44 2.06
CA HIS A 147 24.81 -30.81 1.55
C HIS A 147 24.73 -31.88 2.64
N GLU A 148 24.72 -31.49 3.91
CA GLU A 148 24.67 -32.42 5.03
C GLU A 148 23.28 -33.07 5.17
N ARG A 149 23.29 -34.38 5.46
CA ARG A 149 22.04 -35.14 5.68
C ARG A 149 21.45 -34.86 7.05
N GLU A 150 22.30 -34.75 8.06
CA GLU A 150 21.97 -34.47 9.45
C GLU A 150 22.99 -33.48 10.00
N LEU A 151 22.55 -32.58 10.87
CA LEU A 151 23.42 -31.60 11.52
C LEU A 151 23.58 -31.97 12.99
N LEU A 152 24.82 -31.93 13.46
CA LEU A 152 25.10 -32.03 14.90
C LEU A 152 24.50 -30.83 15.64
N PRO A 153 24.16 -30.96 16.94
CA PRO A 153 23.57 -29.86 17.72
C PRO A 153 24.39 -28.57 17.67
N GLU A 154 25.71 -28.66 17.72
CA GLU A 154 26.63 -27.52 17.64
C GLU A 154 26.60 -26.88 16.24
N GLN A 155 26.49 -27.71 15.19
CA GLN A 155 26.41 -27.20 13.82
C GLN A 155 25.10 -26.46 13.56
N LEU A 156 24.01 -26.96 14.14
CA LEU A 156 22.71 -26.31 14.10
C LEU A 156 22.75 -24.97 14.86
N ALA A 157 23.38 -24.92 16.05
CA ALA A 157 23.54 -23.69 16.81
C ALA A 157 24.37 -22.63 16.06
N ASP A 158 25.43 -23.05 15.37
CA ASP A 158 26.23 -22.18 14.50
C ASP A 158 25.39 -21.64 13.33
N LEU A 159 24.60 -22.51 12.68
CA LEU A 159 23.71 -22.12 11.58
C LEU A 159 22.62 -21.14 12.03
N GLN A 160 22.01 -21.36 13.20
CA GLN A 160 21.06 -20.43 13.80
C GLN A 160 21.70 -19.07 14.07
N THR A 161 22.97 -19.07 14.50
CA THR A 161 23.72 -17.85 14.73
C THR A 161 24.09 -17.15 13.43
N ALA A 162 24.53 -17.88 12.40
CA ALA A 162 24.80 -17.36 11.07
C ALA A 162 23.55 -16.70 10.46
N ALA A 163 22.39 -17.36 10.55
CA ALA A 163 21.12 -16.81 10.11
C ALA A 163 20.77 -15.50 10.85
N ARG A 164 21.01 -15.43 12.17
CA ARG A 164 20.83 -14.20 12.95
C ARG A 164 21.78 -13.10 12.52
N VAL A 165 23.06 -13.39 12.29
CA VAL A 165 24.04 -12.38 11.84
C VAL A 165 23.65 -11.83 10.47
N LEU A 166 23.21 -12.70 9.54
CA LEU A 166 22.67 -12.30 8.23
C LEU A 166 21.41 -11.44 8.35
N MET A 167 20.49 -11.82 9.23
CA MET A 167 19.27 -11.05 9.55
C MET A 167 19.64 -9.64 10.05
N GLU A 168 20.55 -9.54 11.03
CA GLU A 168 21.04 -8.27 11.56
C GLU A 168 21.74 -7.43 10.48
N GLY A 169 22.54 -8.06 9.62
CA GLY A 169 23.18 -7.40 8.49
C GLY A 169 22.20 -6.84 7.47
N LEU A 170 21.12 -7.58 7.15
CA LEU A 170 20.05 -7.11 6.28
C LEU A 170 19.30 -5.91 6.85
N MET A 171 19.09 -5.87 8.17
CA MET A 171 18.44 -4.73 8.81
C MET A 171 19.32 -3.47 8.81
N ARG A 172 20.65 -3.61 8.85
CA ARG A 172 21.60 -2.47 8.83
C ARG A 172 21.89 -1.96 7.42
N GLY A 173 21.99 -2.88 6.46
CA GLY A 173 22.36 -2.58 5.08
C GLY A 173 21.85 -3.68 4.15
N PRO A 174 20.66 -3.51 3.54
CA PRO A 174 20.10 -4.53 2.67
C PRO A 174 20.96 -4.71 1.42
N SER A 175 21.31 -5.96 1.11
CA SER A 175 21.97 -6.31 -0.16
C SER A 175 21.42 -7.61 -0.71
N SER A 176 21.41 -7.73 -2.04
CA SER A 176 20.91 -8.94 -2.72
C SER A 176 21.71 -10.19 -2.33
N LYS A 177 23.04 -10.06 -2.18
CA LYS A 177 23.93 -11.17 -1.76
C LYS A 177 23.57 -11.63 -0.34
N ARG A 178 23.44 -10.71 0.63
CA ARG A 178 23.04 -11.04 2.01
C ARG A 178 21.64 -11.68 2.07
N LEU A 179 20.71 -11.24 1.22
CA LEU A 179 19.37 -11.82 1.16
C LEU A 179 19.40 -13.26 0.61
N GLN A 180 20.25 -13.54 -0.38
CA GLN A 180 20.45 -14.89 -0.91
C GLN A 180 21.06 -15.82 0.15
N ASP A 181 22.09 -15.36 0.87
CA ASP A 181 22.73 -16.12 1.95
C ASP A 181 21.73 -16.37 3.10
N TYR A 182 20.95 -15.36 3.48
CA TYR A 182 19.88 -15.51 4.47
C TYR A 182 18.80 -16.48 4.01
N ALA A 183 18.40 -16.42 2.74
CA ALA A 183 17.45 -17.35 2.17
C ALA A 183 17.96 -18.79 2.22
N ARG A 184 19.23 -19.00 1.89
CA ARG A 184 19.90 -20.31 1.99
C ARG A 184 19.89 -20.80 3.44
N ALA A 185 20.28 -19.94 4.39
CA ALA A 185 20.27 -20.30 5.82
C ALA A 185 18.88 -20.71 6.32
N LEU A 186 17.82 -19.97 5.95
CA LEU A 186 16.45 -20.31 6.34
C LEU A 186 15.96 -21.64 5.73
N LEU A 187 16.33 -21.93 4.48
CA LEU A 187 15.99 -23.21 3.84
C LEU A 187 16.67 -24.40 4.52
N ILE A 188 17.94 -24.24 4.92
CA ILE A 188 18.67 -25.28 5.67
C ILE A 188 18.05 -25.43 7.06
N LEU A 189 17.81 -24.33 7.78
CA LEU A 189 17.19 -24.37 9.11
C LEU A 189 15.82 -25.04 9.07
N ARG A 190 14.97 -24.75 8.07
CA ARG A 190 13.68 -25.40 7.91
C ARG A 190 13.78 -26.94 7.86
N LYS A 191 14.84 -27.47 7.25
CA LYS A 191 15.07 -28.92 7.12
C LYS A 191 15.53 -29.57 8.42
N HIS A 192 16.27 -28.84 9.26
CA HIS A 192 17.02 -29.42 10.38
C HIS A 192 16.58 -28.94 11.78
N ASP A 193 15.91 -27.79 11.89
CA ASP A 193 15.48 -27.19 13.15
C ASP A 193 14.02 -27.54 13.45
N SER A 194 13.77 -28.37 14.46
CA SER A 194 12.40 -28.73 14.87
C SER A 194 11.61 -27.54 15.41
N GLY A 195 12.29 -26.51 15.93
CA GLY A 195 11.71 -25.26 16.42
C GLY A 195 11.57 -24.18 15.35
N PHE A 196 11.86 -24.48 14.07
CA PHE A 196 11.99 -23.48 13.00
C PHE A 196 10.82 -22.49 12.92
N GLN A 197 9.57 -22.97 13.04
CA GLN A 197 8.38 -22.11 12.92
C GLN A 197 8.34 -20.98 13.95
N GLN A 198 8.92 -21.17 15.15
CA GLN A 198 8.94 -20.13 16.20
C GLN A 198 9.85 -18.95 15.83
N ARG A 199 10.74 -19.11 14.84
CA ARG A 199 11.65 -18.06 14.40
C ARG A 199 10.97 -16.90 13.67
N VAL A 200 9.76 -17.13 13.14
CA VAL A 200 9.01 -16.14 12.35
C VAL A 200 8.92 -14.77 13.03
N SER A 201 8.79 -14.72 14.37
CA SER A 201 8.70 -13.47 15.14
C SER A 201 9.98 -12.64 15.10
N ASN A 202 11.14 -13.29 14.90
CA ASN A 202 12.42 -12.62 14.71
C ASN A 202 12.66 -12.24 13.24
N ASP A 203 12.09 -13.01 12.31
CA ASP A 203 12.34 -12.86 10.87
C ASP A 203 11.39 -11.81 10.22
N LEU A 204 10.14 -11.67 10.68
CA LEU A 204 9.19 -10.66 10.18
C LEU A 204 9.69 -9.20 10.28
N PRO A 205 10.39 -8.77 11.35
CA PRO A 205 11.05 -7.47 11.42
C PRO A 205 11.98 -7.14 10.24
N VAL A 206 12.60 -8.14 9.59
CA VAL A 206 13.40 -7.92 8.38
C VAL A 206 12.53 -7.45 7.22
N LEU A 207 11.39 -8.12 7.01
CA LEU A 207 10.44 -7.73 5.96
C LEU A 207 9.91 -6.32 6.20
N ALA A 208 9.51 -6.02 7.44
CA ALA A 208 9.11 -4.67 7.83
C ALA A 208 10.24 -3.66 7.56
N SER A 209 11.50 -3.98 7.89
CA SER A 209 12.62 -3.10 7.61
C SER A 209 12.81 -2.85 6.11
N LEU A 210 12.71 -3.88 5.26
CA LEU A 210 12.81 -3.71 3.80
C LEU A 210 11.69 -2.82 3.24
N ILE A 211 10.46 -2.96 3.76
CA ILE A 211 9.31 -2.11 3.39
C ILE A 211 9.57 -0.64 3.80
N LEU A 212 10.04 -0.41 5.02
CA LEU A 212 10.31 0.94 5.55
C LEU A 212 11.47 1.65 4.82
N HIS A 213 12.35 0.90 4.15
CA HIS A 213 13.44 1.42 3.31
C HIS A 213 13.13 1.31 1.80
N GLU A 214 11.87 1.08 1.42
CA GLU A 214 11.38 1.06 0.03
C GLU A 214 12.10 0.03 -0.88
N GLN A 215 12.59 -1.08 -0.29
CA GLN A 215 13.30 -2.14 -1.02
C GLN A 215 12.33 -3.16 -1.60
N GLU A 216 11.45 -2.74 -2.52
CA GLU A 216 10.33 -3.55 -3.03
C GLU A 216 10.76 -4.92 -3.56
N GLN A 217 11.79 -4.97 -4.43
CA GLN A 217 12.22 -6.23 -5.04
C GLN A 217 12.72 -7.23 -3.98
N MET A 218 13.43 -6.74 -2.96
CA MET A 218 13.93 -7.57 -1.87
C MET A 218 12.79 -8.01 -0.94
N ALA A 219 11.84 -7.12 -0.64
CA ALA A 219 10.64 -7.45 0.12
C ALA A 219 9.81 -8.53 -0.58
N SER A 220 9.61 -8.41 -1.90
CA SER A 220 8.92 -9.40 -2.73
C SER A 220 9.61 -10.77 -2.68
N ASN A 221 10.94 -10.79 -2.88
CA ASN A 221 11.73 -12.02 -2.79
C ASN A 221 11.63 -12.67 -1.39
N LEU A 222 11.64 -11.85 -0.33
CA LEU A 222 11.55 -12.32 1.05
C LEU A 222 10.16 -12.87 1.38
N VAL A 223 9.08 -12.23 0.92
CA VAL A 223 7.71 -12.75 1.04
C VAL A 223 7.57 -14.11 0.34
N ALA A 224 8.11 -14.22 -0.88
CA ALA A 224 8.11 -15.48 -1.62
C ALA A 224 8.91 -16.58 -0.90
N LEU A 225 10.01 -16.23 -0.24
CA LEU A 225 10.75 -17.15 0.62
C LEU A 225 9.95 -17.54 1.86
N TYR A 226 9.35 -16.58 2.57
CA TYR A 226 8.55 -16.82 3.77
C TYR A 226 7.37 -17.74 3.49
N GLY A 227 6.67 -17.55 2.38
CA GLY A 227 5.62 -18.47 1.93
C GLY A 227 6.12 -19.88 1.59
N LYS A 228 7.42 -20.06 1.32
CA LYS A 228 8.02 -21.38 1.17
C LYS A 228 8.37 -21.99 2.51
N VAL A 229 8.93 -21.23 3.46
CA VAL A 229 9.54 -21.81 4.67
C VAL A 229 8.63 -21.83 5.90
N PHE A 230 7.71 -20.88 6.02
CA PHE A 230 6.74 -20.80 7.11
C PHE A 230 5.36 -21.24 6.63
N SER A 231 4.54 -21.74 7.56
CA SER A 231 3.12 -21.93 7.27
C SER A 231 2.40 -20.58 7.22
N LEU A 232 1.32 -20.47 6.44
CA LEU A 232 0.52 -19.25 6.38
C LEU A 232 -0.06 -18.87 7.74
N GLU A 233 -0.51 -19.86 8.52
CA GLU A 233 -1.03 -19.67 9.87
C GLU A 233 0.03 -19.07 10.80
N THR A 234 1.25 -19.59 10.75
CA THR A 234 2.39 -19.09 11.53
C THR A 234 2.74 -17.64 11.15
N LEU A 235 2.72 -17.31 9.85
CA LEU A 235 2.96 -15.93 9.38
C LEU A 235 1.88 -14.97 9.87
N ILE A 236 0.61 -15.36 9.75
CA ILE A 236 -0.53 -14.57 10.21
C ILE A 236 -0.46 -14.34 11.73
N GLN A 237 -0.24 -15.41 12.50
CA GLN A 237 -0.16 -15.33 13.95
C GLN A 237 0.94 -14.37 14.38
N ALA A 238 2.11 -14.47 13.77
CA ALA A 238 3.26 -13.62 14.10
C ALA A 238 3.09 -12.16 13.64
N ALA A 239 2.56 -11.94 12.43
CA ALA A 239 2.28 -10.60 11.91
C ALA A 239 1.15 -9.88 12.68
N SER A 240 0.31 -10.63 13.39
CA SER A 240 -0.78 -10.10 14.21
C SER A 240 -0.42 -9.93 15.69
N GLN A 241 0.81 -10.29 16.10
CA GLN A 241 1.25 -10.08 17.48
C GLN A 241 1.27 -8.59 17.83
N HIS A 242 0.66 -8.22 18.97
CA HIS A 242 0.60 -6.84 19.45
C HIS A 242 1.98 -6.15 19.44
N ASP A 243 3.01 -6.82 19.96
CA ASP A 243 4.38 -6.28 20.01
C ASP A 243 4.96 -5.98 18.62
N PHE A 244 4.64 -6.78 17.61
CA PHE A 244 5.12 -6.56 16.25
C PHE A 244 4.38 -5.38 15.61
N VAL A 245 3.04 -5.38 15.68
CA VAL A 245 2.20 -4.32 15.11
C VAL A 245 2.48 -2.97 15.78
N GLY A 246 2.64 -2.93 17.11
CA GLY A 246 2.95 -1.71 17.85
C GLY A 246 4.31 -1.11 17.47
N ARG A 247 5.36 -1.94 17.34
CA ARG A 247 6.68 -1.46 16.85
C ARG A 247 6.60 -0.97 15.40
N LEU A 248 5.77 -1.60 14.57
CA LEU A 248 5.58 -1.20 13.19
C LEU A 248 4.87 0.16 13.09
N GLU A 249 3.79 0.35 13.86
CA GLU A 249 3.08 1.62 14.01
C GLU A 249 4.04 2.74 14.45
N GLU A 250 4.84 2.51 15.49
CA GLU A 250 5.79 3.50 16.02
C GLU A 250 6.81 3.93 14.96
N ARG A 251 7.36 2.99 14.19
CA ARG A 251 8.32 3.30 13.12
C ARG A 251 7.68 4.09 11.99
N LEU A 252 6.43 3.78 11.65
CA LEU A 252 5.68 4.47 10.59
C LEU A 252 5.30 5.92 10.97
N LEU A 253 5.17 6.26 12.26
CA LEU A 253 4.94 7.66 12.70
C LEU A 253 5.99 8.63 12.15
N SER A 254 7.22 8.16 11.97
CA SER A 254 8.34 8.95 11.45
C SER A 254 8.40 9.04 9.91
N LEU A 255 7.50 8.35 9.20
CA LEU A 255 7.58 8.12 7.75
C LEU A 255 6.25 8.42 7.05
N ALA A 256 6.02 9.68 6.69
CA ALA A 256 4.84 10.10 5.94
C ALA A 256 4.90 9.81 4.42
N ARG A 257 5.63 8.77 3.99
CA ARG A 257 5.88 8.44 2.58
C ARG A 257 4.86 7.42 2.06
N TRP A 258 4.17 7.75 0.96
CA TRP A 258 3.11 6.90 0.41
C TRP A 258 3.61 5.51 -0.01
N GLU A 259 4.80 5.42 -0.61
CA GLU A 259 5.42 4.19 -1.10
C GLU A 259 5.56 3.14 0.00
N VAL A 260 5.94 3.58 1.21
CA VAL A 260 6.06 2.71 2.39
C VAL A 260 4.71 2.10 2.75
N HIS A 261 3.64 2.90 2.76
CA HIS A 261 2.29 2.43 3.06
C HIS A 261 1.73 1.53 1.94
N TYR A 262 2.03 1.83 0.69
CA TYR A 262 1.69 0.94 -0.43
C TYR A 262 2.34 -0.45 -0.25
N LEU A 263 3.66 -0.49 -0.01
CA LEU A 263 4.39 -1.74 0.19
C LEU A 263 3.93 -2.49 1.44
N LEU A 264 3.60 -1.77 2.51
CA LEU A 264 3.03 -2.31 3.73
C LEU A 264 1.74 -3.09 3.44
N TRP A 265 0.75 -2.46 2.82
CA TRP A 265 -0.53 -3.09 2.54
C TRP A 265 -0.44 -4.16 1.46
N LYS A 266 0.54 -4.07 0.56
CA LYS A 266 0.82 -5.11 -0.45
C LYS A 266 1.39 -6.39 0.17
N TYR A 267 2.34 -6.28 1.10
CA TYR A 267 3.12 -7.44 1.58
C TYR A 267 2.78 -7.91 3.00
N LEU A 268 2.52 -6.99 3.93
CA LEU A 268 2.14 -7.32 5.31
C LEU A 268 0.64 -7.26 5.54
N GLY A 269 -0.08 -6.38 4.82
CA GLY A 269 -1.54 -6.24 4.89
C GLY A 269 -2.31 -7.57 4.91
N PRO A 270 -2.07 -8.50 3.96
CA PRO A 270 -2.78 -9.78 3.90
C PRO A 270 -2.54 -10.70 5.10
N LEU A 271 -1.50 -10.44 5.91
CA LEU A 271 -1.15 -11.23 7.09
C LEU A 271 -1.77 -10.68 8.38
N PHE A 272 -2.33 -9.47 8.36
CA PHE A 272 -2.94 -8.88 9.55
C PHE A 272 -4.29 -9.53 9.87
N GLN A 273 -4.43 -9.99 11.11
CA GLN A 273 -5.69 -10.36 11.71
C GLN A 273 -5.96 -9.47 12.93
N PRO A 274 -6.89 -8.51 12.78
CA PRO A 274 -7.29 -7.67 13.90
C PRO A 274 -7.85 -8.49 15.07
N ASP A 275 -7.36 -8.20 16.27
CA ASP A 275 -7.89 -8.71 17.54
C ASP A 275 -7.97 -7.58 18.58
N ALA A 276 -8.44 -7.89 19.79
CA ALA A 276 -8.59 -6.88 20.84
C ALA A 276 -7.26 -6.24 21.28
N HIS A 277 -6.13 -6.95 21.14
CA HIS A 277 -4.83 -6.48 21.60
C HIS A 277 -4.15 -5.61 20.55
N ASN A 278 -4.21 -5.96 19.27
CA ASN A 278 -3.55 -5.23 18.19
C ASN A 278 -4.42 -4.14 17.55
N ARG A 279 -5.73 -4.07 17.86
CA ARG A 279 -6.68 -3.12 17.24
C ARG A 279 -6.20 -1.69 17.27
N THR A 280 -5.76 -1.20 18.43
CA THR A 280 -5.33 0.20 18.59
C THR A 280 -4.15 0.53 17.67
N ALA A 281 -3.17 -0.37 17.60
CA ALA A 281 -2.00 -0.17 16.75
C ALA A 281 -2.35 -0.23 15.26
N LEU A 282 -3.23 -1.14 14.86
CA LEU A 282 -3.74 -1.20 13.48
C LEU A 282 -4.53 0.07 13.12
N VAL A 283 -5.32 0.62 14.04
CA VAL A 283 -6.00 1.91 13.86
C VAL A 283 -4.98 3.01 13.60
N GLY A 284 -3.90 3.08 14.37
CA GLY A 284 -2.81 4.04 14.14
C GLY A 284 -2.13 3.87 12.77
N ILE A 285 -1.88 2.63 12.33
CA ILE A 285 -1.35 2.35 10.99
C ILE A 285 -2.32 2.82 9.89
N VAL A 286 -3.63 2.64 10.08
CA VAL A 286 -4.65 3.18 9.16
C VAL A 286 -4.59 4.71 9.11
N GLN A 287 -4.51 5.38 10.26
CA GLN A 287 -4.40 6.83 10.33
C GLN A 287 -3.15 7.35 9.60
N GLN A 288 -2.00 6.71 9.83
CA GLN A 288 -0.75 7.08 9.15
C GLN A 288 -0.86 6.85 7.63
N THR A 289 -1.52 5.77 7.21
CA THR A 289 -1.80 5.51 5.78
C THR A 289 -2.63 6.65 5.17
N LEU A 290 -3.67 7.12 5.88
CA LEU A 290 -4.49 8.24 5.42
C LEU A 290 -3.69 9.55 5.35
N SER A 291 -2.79 9.80 6.30
CA SER A 291 -1.87 10.95 6.27
C SER A 291 -0.92 10.88 5.07
N ALA A 292 -0.28 9.73 4.83
CA ALA A 292 0.63 9.56 3.70
C ALA A 292 -0.08 9.75 2.36
N VAL A 293 -1.29 9.21 2.23
CA VAL A 293 -2.15 9.41 1.05
C VAL A 293 -2.60 10.86 0.90
N ALA A 294 -2.82 11.60 1.99
CA ALA A 294 -3.22 13.01 1.95
C ALA A 294 -2.12 13.93 1.39
N HIS A 295 -0.85 13.53 1.46
CA HIS A 295 0.29 14.30 0.96
C HIS A 295 0.53 14.16 -0.55
N LEU A 296 -0.16 13.24 -1.22
CA LEU A 296 -0.08 13.13 -2.68
C LEU A 296 -0.64 14.41 -3.34
N PRO A 297 -0.03 14.90 -4.45
CA PRO A 297 -0.42 16.15 -5.08
C PRO A 297 -1.91 16.13 -5.44
N LEU A 298 -2.65 17.05 -4.83
CA LEU A 298 -4.09 17.15 -4.95
C LEU A 298 -4.46 17.80 -6.29
N LEU A 299 -5.14 17.05 -7.15
CA LEU A 299 -6.18 17.66 -7.98
C LEU A 299 -7.40 17.96 -7.09
N PRO A 300 -8.19 19.01 -7.36
CA PRO A 300 -9.39 19.33 -6.57
C PRO A 300 -10.40 18.20 -6.78
N SER A 301 -10.40 17.21 -5.90
CA SER A 301 -10.87 15.89 -6.29
C SER A 301 -11.56 15.16 -5.16
N LEU A 302 -12.86 14.96 -5.34
CA LEU A 302 -13.68 14.00 -4.58
C LEU A 302 -13.20 12.56 -4.83
N THR A 303 -12.44 12.33 -5.89
CA THR A 303 -11.78 11.07 -6.23
C THR A 303 -10.35 11.03 -5.68
N PRO A 304 -9.90 9.92 -5.08
CA PRO A 304 -8.46 9.76 -4.81
C PRO A 304 -7.67 9.73 -6.14
N PRO A 305 -6.41 10.19 -6.18
CA PRO A 305 -5.50 9.87 -7.27
C PRO A 305 -5.28 8.35 -7.36
N THR A 306 -4.78 7.85 -8.50
CA THR A 306 -4.66 6.41 -8.76
C THR A 306 -3.80 5.68 -7.72
N GLU A 307 -2.71 6.31 -7.28
CA GLU A 307 -1.79 5.81 -6.25
C GLU A 307 -2.49 5.67 -4.89
N ALA A 308 -3.27 6.69 -4.51
CA ALA A 308 -4.09 6.65 -3.31
C ALA A 308 -5.17 5.57 -3.40
N GLU A 309 -5.85 5.49 -4.53
CA GLU A 309 -6.88 4.48 -4.80
C GLU A 309 -6.34 3.07 -4.61
N GLN A 310 -5.21 2.74 -5.22
CA GLN A 310 -4.59 1.41 -5.10
C GLN A 310 -4.25 1.07 -3.65
N THR A 311 -3.64 2.00 -2.90
CA THR A 311 -3.31 1.76 -1.49
C THR A 311 -4.55 1.58 -0.63
N LEU A 312 -5.60 2.38 -0.85
CA LEU A 312 -6.86 2.26 -0.13
C LEU A 312 -7.58 0.93 -0.45
N ASP A 313 -7.54 0.47 -1.70
CA ASP A 313 -8.11 -0.82 -2.08
C ASP A 313 -7.36 -1.99 -1.43
N MET A 314 -6.02 -1.93 -1.37
CA MET A 314 -5.22 -2.94 -0.65
C MET A 314 -5.51 -2.94 0.85
N LEU A 315 -5.63 -1.76 1.46
CA LEU A 315 -6.02 -1.60 2.87
C LEU A 315 -7.40 -2.24 3.15
N ILE A 316 -8.40 -1.95 2.30
CA ILE A 316 -9.74 -2.51 2.45
C ILE A 316 -9.72 -4.02 2.28
N ALA A 317 -9.00 -4.53 1.27
CA ALA A 317 -8.88 -5.97 1.04
C ALA A 317 -8.21 -6.69 2.22
N ALA A 318 -7.14 -6.11 2.78
CA ALA A 318 -6.44 -6.63 3.95
C ALA A 318 -7.35 -6.74 5.19
N LEU A 319 -8.24 -5.76 5.38
CA LEU A 319 -9.10 -5.65 6.56
C LEU A 319 -10.59 -5.87 6.25
N ALA A 320 -10.91 -6.61 5.18
CA ALA A 320 -12.29 -6.80 4.69
C ALA A 320 -13.26 -7.40 5.71
N ARG A 321 -12.75 -8.17 6.69
CA ARG A 321 -13.59 -8.75 7.77
C ARG A 321 -13.83 -7.78 8.94
N ASN A 322 -13.18 -6.62 8.93
CA ASN A 322 -13.13 -5.68 10.05
C ASN A 322 -13.39 -4.24 9.58
N HIS A 323 -14.46 -4.02 8.82
CA HIS A 323 -14.82 -2.68 8.33
C HIS A 323 -14.97 -1.64 9.46
N GLY A 324 -15.41 -2.05 10.65
CA GLY A 324 -15.47 -1.16 11.82
C GLY A 324 -14.10 -0.62 12.23
N LEU A 325 -13.01 -1.38 12.09
CA LEU A 325 -11.66 -0.89 12.37
C LEU A 325 -11.23 0.16 11.34
N LEU A 326 -11.54 -0.06 10.07
CA LEU A 326 -11.27 0.91 9.00
C LEU A 326 -12.02 2.23 9.23
N LEU A 327 -13.29 2.13 9.65
CA LEU A 327 -14.10 3.30 9.98
C LEU A 327 -13.60 4.01 11.24
N ASP A 328 -13.28 3.30 12.32
CA ASP A 328 -12.67 3.86 13.54
C ASP A 328 -11.39 4.64 13.19
N GLY A 329 -10.51 4.04 12.38
CA GLY A 329 -9.27 4.68 11.93
C GLY A 329 -9.51 5.92 11.08
N ALA A 330 -10.46 5.86 10.15
CA ALA A 330 -10.87 7.01 9.36
C ALA A 330 -11.45 8.14 10.24
N CYS A 331 -12.36 7.81 11.15
CA CYS A 331 -13.02 8.77 12.03
C CYS A 331 -12.02 9.44 12.97
N SER A 332 -11.17 8.66 13.64
CA SER A 332 -10.15 9.20 14.55
C SER A 332 -9.08 10.02 13.81
N TRP A 333 -8.72 9.66 12.57
CA TRP A 333 -7.89 10.52 11.73
C TRP A 333 -8.57 11.86 11.44
N ARG A 334 -9.87 11.85 11.13
CA ARG A 334 -10.65 13.05 10.79
C ARG A 334 -10.78 14.04 11.94
N GLU A 335 -10.80 13.58 13.18
CA GLU A 335 -10.86 14.46 14.37
C GLU A 335 -9.65 15.40 14.46
N THR A 336 -8.49 14.94 13.99
CA THR A 336 -7.22 15.68 14.09
C THR A 336 -6.76 16.29 12.77
N HIS A 337 -7.29 15.83 11.63
CA HIS A 337 -6.83 16.23 10.30
C HIS A 337 -7.95 16.78 9.40
N ARG A 338 -7.59 17.83 8.65
CA ARG A 338 -8.42 18.35 7.55
C ARG A 338 -7.86 17.85 6.22
N GLY A 339 -8.62 16.99 5.54
CA GLY A 339 -8.27 16.49 4.21
C GLY A 339 -9.37 15.64 3.60
N HIS A 340 -9.15 15.23 2.34
CA HIS A 340 -10.08 14.43 1.55
C HIS A 340 -9.90 12.91 1.76
N SER A 341 -8.75 12.47 2.28
CA SER A 341 -8.44 11.04 2.49
C SER A 341 -9.47 10.31 3.35
N PHE A 342 -10.02 10.98 4.37
CA PHE A 342 -11.16 10.48 5.15
C PHE A 342 -12.35 10.10 4.24
N GLY A 343 -12.79 11.05 3.41
CA GLY A 343 -13.90 10.84 2.49
C GLY A 343 -13.58 9.77 1.43
N TRP A 344 -12.32 9.70 0.97
CA TRP A 344 -11.90 8.69 0.01
C TRP A 344 -12.04 7.28 0.59
N LEU A 345 -11.49 7.02 1.78
CA LEU A 345 -11.62 5.71 2.45
C LEU A 345 -13.07 5.43 2.82
N TYR A 346 -13.77 6.38 3.47
CA TYR A 346 -15.18 6.23 3.84
C TYR A 346 -16.02 5.76 2.64
N TYR A 347 -15.97 6.50 1.53
CA TYR A 347 -16.81 6.18 0.38
C TYR A 347 -16.44 4.84 -0.25
N ARG A 348 -15.17 4.44 -0.25
CA ARG A 348 -14.76 3.11 -0.73
C ARG A 348 -15.38 1.97 0.10
N LEU A 349 -15.49 2.14 1.41
CA LEU A 349 -16.11 1.14 2.29
C LEU A 349 -17.61 0.94 1.99
N ILE A 350 -18.29 2.02 1.60
CA ILE A 350 -19.75 2.03 1.47
C ILE A 350 -20.25 1.95 0.01
N ALA A 351 -19.38 2.13 -0.98
CA ALA A 351 -19.77 2.28 -2.39
C ALA A 351 -20.61 1.10 -2.91
N SER A 352 -20.30 -0.13 -2.47
CA SER A 352 -21.01 -1.35 -2.87
C SER A 352 -22.34 -1.58 -2.14
N LEU A 353 -22.59 -0.84 -1.06
CA LEU A 353 -23.79 -0.99 -0.22
C LEU A 353 -24.95 -0.15 -0.76
N SER A 354 -26.18 -0.56 -0.49
CA SER A 354 -27.38 0.25 -0.77
C SER A 354 -27.50 1.44 0.20
N LEU A 355 -28.20 2.52 -0.18
CA LEU A 355 -28.35 3.73 0.67
C LEU A 355 -28.80 3.42 2.11
N VAL A 356 -29.62 2.38 2.29
CA VAL A 356 -30.13 1.92 3.59
C VAL A 356 -29.03 1.24 4.41
N GLU A 357 -28.24 0.36 3.81
CA GLU A 357 -27.14 -0.35 4.48
C GLU A 357 -26.00 0.60 4.88
N ARG A 358 -25.85 1.72 4.17
CA ARG A 358 -24.85 2.75 4.47
C ARG A 358 -25.17 3.56 5.72
N ARG A 359 -26.40 3.49 6.25
CA ARG A 359 -26.88 4.33 7.35
C ARG A 359 -25.98 4.29 8.59
N SER A 360 -25.63 3.10 9.08
CA SER A 360 -24.81 2.96 10.28
C SER A 360 -23.42 3.58 10.11
N TYR A 361 -22.79 3.36 8.95
CA TYR A 361 -21.50 3.95 8.60
C TYR A 361 -21.60 5.48 8.53
N ARG A 362 -22.68 6.00 7.93
CA ARG A 362 -22.92 7.43 7.80
C ARG A 362 -23.14 8.10 9.16
N GLU A 363 -23.97 7.52 10.02
CA GLU A 363 -24.25 8.05 11.36
C GLU A 363 -22.96 8.17 12.20
N GLU A 364 -22.02 7.25 12.04
CA GLU A 364 -20.72 7.31 12.70
C GLU A 364 -19.81 8.37 12.07
N ALA A 365 -19.67 8.37 10.75
CA ALA A 365 -18.87 9.35 10.01
C ALA A 365 -19.39 10.79 10.18
N GLN A 366 -20.70 11.00 10.31
CA GLN A 366 -21.31 12.32 10.53
C GLN A 366 -20.94 12.93 11.88
N ARG A 367 -20.60 12.10 12.89
CA ARG A 367 -20.14 12.61 14.20
C ARG A 367 -18.85 13.41 14.08
N VAL A 368 -17.99 13.04 13.14
CA VAL A 368 -16.68 13.69 12.91
C VAL A 368 -16.69 14.63 11.69
N ASP A 369 -17.55 14.41 10.70
CA ASP A 369 -17.71 15.30 9.55
C ASP A 369 -19.16 15.40 9.07
N GLN A 370 -19.83 16.49 9.44
CA GLN A 370 -21.22 16.78 9.05
C GLN A 370 -21.42 16.89 7.53
N ARG A 371 -20.35 17.09 6.75
CA ARG A 371 -20.42 17.18 5.28
C ARG A 371 -20.39 15.83 4.57
N ILE A 372 -20.23 14.73 5.31
CA ILE A 372 -20.03 13.40 4.70
C ILE A 372 -21.23 12.97 3.84
N LEU A 373 -22.45 13.37 4.24
CA LEU A 373 -23.66 13.10 3.46
C LEU A 373 -23.61 13.78 2.08
N PHE A 374 -23.22 15.06 2.05
CA PHE A 374 -23.10 15.81 0.79
C PHE A 374 -22.00 15.21 -0.09
N TYR A 375 -20.87 14.86 0.52
CA TYR A 375 -19.77 14.20 -0.15
C TYR A 375 -20.17 12.85 -0.77
N GLU A 376 -20.92 12.02 -0.04
CA GLU A 376 -21.42 10.72 -0.52
C GLU A 376 -22.37 10.90 -1.71
N ALA A 377 -23.33 11.81 -1.59
CA ALA A 377 -24.27 12.11 -2.67
C ALA A 377 -23.56 12.68 -3.90
N GLU A 378 -22.60 13.59 -3.71
CA GLU A 378 -21.82 14.16 -4.81
C GLU A 378 -21.01 13.08 -5.54
N ARG A 379 -20.42 12.13 -4.81
CA ARG A 379 -19.70 10.99 -5.37
C ARG A 379 -20.61 10.06 -6.17
N ASP A 380 -21.77 9.71 -5.62
CA ASP A 380 -22.78 8.90 -6.30
C ASP A 380 -23.25 9.56 -7.61
N ILE A 381 -23.54 10.87 -7.56
CA ILE A 381 -23.99 11.65 -8.73
C ILE A 381 -22.91 11.75 -9.80
N ARG A 382 -21.65 11.98 -9.39
CA ARG A 382 -20.52 12.07 -10.33
C ARG A 382 -20.19 10.73 -10.98
N ALA A 383 -20.38 9.62 -10.27
CA ALA A 383 -20.21 8.27 -10.80
C ALA A 383 -21.36 7.83 -11.73
N ALA A 384 -22.54 8.42 -11.60
CA ALA A 384 -23.71 8.08 -12.40
C ALA A 384 -23.64 8.63 -13.84
N LEU A 385 -24.18 7.85 -14.78
CA LEU A 385 -24.41 8.31 -16.16
C LEU A 385 -25.34 9.54 -16.18
N PRO A 386 -25.19 10.49 -17.13
CA PRO A 386 -26.01 11.71 -17.17
C PRO A 386 -27.51 11.47 -17.01
N ALA A 387 -28.07 10.48 -17.71
CA ALA A 387 -29.49 10.12 -17.66
C ALA A 387 -29.96 9.56 -16.29
N GLN A 388 -29.05 9.13 -15.42
CA GLN A 388 -29.35 8.53 -14.12
C GLN A 388 -29.20 9.50 -12.94
N ARG A 389 -28.64 10.70 -13.16
CA ARG A 389 -28.32 11.65 -12.08
C ARG A 389 -29.57 12.15 -11.35
N VAL A 390 -30.61 12.60 -12.06
CA VAL A 390 -31.86 13.04 -11.43
C VAL A 390 -32.64 11.88 -10.78
N PRO A 391 -32.79 10.71 -11.43
CA PRO A 391 -33.34 9.53 -10.74
C PRO A 391 -32.58 9.14 -9.46
N LEU A 392 -31.26 9.31 -9.44
CA LEU A 392 -30.45 9.05 -8.25
C LEU A 392 -30.68 10.12 -7.16
N LEU A 393 -30.78 11.41 -7.52
CA LEU A 393 -31.18 12.47 -6.59
C LEU A 393 -32.56 12.19 -5.97
N GLU A 394 -33.52 11.72 -6.77
CA GLU A 394 -34.84 11.31 -6.27
C GLU A 394 -34.73 10.18 -5.24
N LYS A 395 -33.94 9.14 -5.52
CA LYS A 395 -33.67 8.06 -4.56
C LYS A 395 -33.08 8.59 -3.25
N TRP A 396 -32.13 9.51 -3.33
CA TRP A 396 -31.54 10.17 -2.17
C TRP A 396 -32.57 10.96 -1.36
N VAL A 397 -33.42 11.75 -2.02
CA VAL A 397 -34.49 12.51 -1.36
C VAL A 397 -35.50 11.59 -0.68
N ILE A 398 -35.95 10.52 -1.35
CA ILE A 398 -36.87 9.53 -0.77
C ILE A 398 -36.25 8.87 0.47
N TYR A 399 -34.98 8.46 0.36
CA TYR A 399 -34.23 7.88 1.47
C TYR A 399 -34.18 8.83 2.67
N LEU A 400 -33.77 10.08 2.44
CA LEU A 400 -33.62 11.08 3.51
C LEU A 400 -34.94 11.51 4.14
N ARG A 401 -36.05 11.53 3.38
CA ARG A 401 -37.40 11.78 3.92
C ARG A 401 -37.84 10.72 4.93
N GLY A 402 -37.41 9.47 4.74
CA GLY A 402 -37.68 8.36 5.66
C GLY A 402 -36.78 8.34 6.91
N GLY A 403 -35.74 9.18 6.94
CA GLY A 403 -34.74 9.25 8.01
C GLY A 403 -34.79 10.56 8.82
N ARG A 404 -33.94 10.64 9.85
CA ARG A 404 -33.68 11.87 10.63
C ARG A 404 -32.39 12.58 10.20
N GLU A 405 -31.81 12.18 9.06
CA GLU A 405 -30.38 12.35 8.77
C GLU A 405 -29.99 13.69 8.15
N ALA A 406 -30.92 14.46 7.56
CA ALA A 406 -30.57 15.76 6.98
C ALA A 406 -31.72 16.73 6.78
N ASP A 407 -31.36 18.01 6.81
CA ASP A 407 -32.20 19.09 6.32
C ASP A 407 -32.26 19.04 4.78
N LEU A 408 -33.36 18.47 4.25
CA LEU A 408 -33.63 18.40 2.82
C LEU A 408 -33.60 19.78 2.15
N SER A 409 -33.85 20.86 2.88
CA SER A 409 -33.82 22.22 2.33
C SER A 409 -32.41 22.69 1.96
N LEU A 410 -31.36 22.10 2.56
CA LEU A 410 -29.97 22.35 2.20
C LEU A 410 -29.43 21.28 1.23
N PHE A 411 -29.76 20.01 1.49
CA PHE A 411 -29.28 18.89 0.69
C PHE A 411 -29.72 18.98 -0.77
N PHE A 412 -31.03 19.14 -1.01
CA PHE A 412 -31.57 19.10 -2.37
C PHE A 412 -31.02 20.21 -3.28
N PRO A 413 -31.01 21.51 -2.88
CA PRO A 413 -30.42 22.57 -3.69
C PRO A 413 -28.93 22.36 -3.98
N HIS A 414 -28.17 21.86 -3.01
CA HIS A 414 -26.74 21.59 -3.20
C HIS A 414 -26.49 20.48 -4.22
N THR A 415 -27.14 19.32 -4.06
CA THR A 415 -26.94 18.20 -4.98
C THR A 415 -27.49 18.51 -6.37
N LEU A 416 -28.59 19.27 -6.47
CA LEU A 416 -29.09 19.76 -7.75
C LEU A 416 -28.09 20.71 -8.42
N GLN A 417 -27.43 21.60 -7.67
CA GLN A 417 -26.35 22.46 -8.18
C GLN A 417 -25.20 21.64 -8.76
N VAL A 418 -24.78 20.56 -8.08
CA VAL A 418 -23.75 19.64 -8.61
C VAL A 418 -24.17 19.06 -9.96
N ILE A 419 -25.38 18.50 -10.06
CA ILE A 419 -25.89 17.95 -11.33
C ILE A 419 -25.90 19.02 -12.42
N TRP A 420 -26.29 20.23 -12.05
CA TRP A 420 -26.37 21.37 -12.95
C TRP A 420 -25.01 21.79 -13.48
N ASP A 421 -24.02 21.94 -12.60
CA ASP A 421 -22.65 22.39 -12.94
C ASP A 421 -21.87 21.34 -13.74
N MET A 422 -22.22 20.06 -13.59
CA MET A 422 -21.70 18.98 -14.42
C MET A 422 -22.24 18.97 -15.86
N THR A 423 -23.22 19.83 -16.16
CA THR A 423 -23.93 19.84 -17.42
C THR A 423 -23.58 21.12 -18.18
N GLN A 424 -23.08 21.00 -19.41
CA GLN A 424 -22.71 22.14 -20.24
C GLN A 424 -23.71 22.43 -21.37
N ASP A 425 -24.55 21.45 -21.73
CA ASP A 425 -25.56 21.58 -22.79
C ASP A 425 -26.89 22.11 -22.24
N GLU A 426 -27.42 23.16 -22.88
CA GLU A 426 -28.73 23.73 -22.58
C GLU A 426 -29.87 22.72 -22.76
N MET A 427 -29.73 21.78 -23.71
CA MET A 427 -30.73 20.71 -23.91
C MET A 427 -30.74 19.71 -22.75
N GLU A 428 -29.57 19.39 -22.17
CA GLU A 428 -29.47 18.56 -20.98
C GLU A 428 -30.03 19.29 -19.75
N HIS A 429 -29.76 20.59 -19.59
CA HIS A 429 -30.39 21.42 -18.57
C HIS A 429 -31.93 21.42 -18.66
N LEU A 430 -32.48 21.50 -19.88
CA LEU A 430 -33.91 21.37 -20.12
C LEU A 430 -34.44 20.00 -19.68
N GLN A 431 -33.72 18.93 -20.00
CA GLN A 431 -34.11 17.57 -19.60
C GLN A 431 -34.06 17.39 -18.07
N ILE A 432 -33.01 17.87 -17.42
CA ILE A 432 -32.88 17.88 -15.95
C ILE A 432 -34.06 18.63 -15.34
N GLY A 433 -34.35 19.84 -15.83
CA GLY A 433 -35.47 20.65 -15.37
C GLY A 433 -36.80 19.92 -15.47
N ARG A 434 -37.08 19.30 -16.62
CA ARG A 434 -38.29 18.49 -16.82
C ARG A 434 -38.38 17.33 -15.83
N GLN A 435 -37.31 16.57 -15.66
CA GLN A 435 -37.30 15.42 -14.75
C GLN A 435 -37.53 15.85 -13.30
N VAL A 436 -36.86 16.91 -12.83
CA VAL A 436 -37.01 17.43 -11.47
C VAL A 436 -38.44 17.96 -11.22
N LEU A 437 -38.97 18.75 -12.15
CA LEU A 437 -40.31 19.35 -12.02
C LEU A 437 -41.44 18.31 -12.13
N LEU A 438 -41.24 17.24 -12.90
CA LEU A 438 -42.23 16.16 -13.03
C LEU A 438 -42.18 15.16 -11.86
N SER A 439 -40.99 14.95 -11.27
CA SER A 439 -40.81 14.06 -10.13
C SER A 439 -41.53 14.59 -8.89
N THR A 440 -42.53 13.84 -8.39
CA THR A 440 -43.30 14.23 -7.20
C THR A 440 -42.43 14.43 -5.95
N PRO A 441 -41.51 13.52 -5.60
CA PRO A 441 -40.64 13.69 -4.43
C PRO A 441 -39.72 14.93 -4.52
N LEU A 442 -39.29 15.31 -5.73
CA LEU A 442 -38.39 16.43 -5.92
C LEU A 442 -39.13 17.77 -6.00
N SER A 443 -40.21 17.83 -6.76
CA SER A 443 -40.99 19.05 -6.97
C SER A 443 -41.64 19.60 -5.71
N GLU A 444 -42.01 18.75 -4.74
CA GLU A 444 -42.50 19.18 -3.42
C GLU A 444 -41.45 19.93 -2.58
N LEU A 445 -40.15 19.75 -2.89
CA LEU A 445 -39.06 20.47 -2.24
C LEU A 445 -38.80 21.85 -2.88
N LEU A 446 -39.40 22.15 -4.03
CA LEU A 446 -39.29 23.44 -4.70
C LEU A 446 -40.37 24.39 -4.17
N ARG A 447 -39.99 25.35 -3.31
CA ARG A 447 -40.96 26.39 -2.90
C ARG A 447 -41.14 27.41 -4.03
N PRO A 448 -42.32 28.03 -4.16
CA PRO A 448 -42.60 28.96 -5.26
C PRO A 448 -41.62 30.15 -5.34
N SER A 449 -41.05 30.58 -4.21
CA SER A 449 -40.10 31.69 -4.11
C SER A 449 -38.64 31.27 -4.36
N ASP A 450 -38.34 29.97 -4.36
CA ASP A 450 -36.96 29.47 -4.41
C ASP A 450 -36.30 29.77 -5.76
N GLU A 451 -35.00 30.05 -5.71
CA GLU A 451 -34.19 30.32 -6.90
C GLU A 451 -34.23 29.15 -7.88
N TRP A 452 -34.12 27.91 -7.37
CA TRP A 452 -34.22 26.71 -8.19
C TRP A 452 -35.57 26.57 -8.88
N SER A 453 -36.68 26.84 -8.18
CA SER A 453 -38.00 26.79 -8.80
C SER A 453 -38.07 27.76 -9.99
N ARG A 454 -37.65 29.02 -9.79
CA ARG A 454 -37.59 30.03 -10.85
C ARG A 454 -36.67 29.63 -11.99
N ARG A 455 -35.48 29.11 -11.70
CA ARG A 455 -34.47 28.71 -12.70
C ARG A 455 -34.94 27.55 -13.58
N LEU A 456 -35.46 26.48 -12.97
CA LEU A 456 -35.94 25.30 -13.68
C LEU A 456 -37.17 25.64 -14.54
N LEU A 457 -38.11 26.42 -14.00
CA LEU A 457 -39.29 26.87 -14.73
C LEU A 457 -38.90 27.78 -15.89
N SER A 458 -38.02 28.76 -15.66
CA SER A 458 -37.53 29.66 -16.70
C SER A 458 -36.95 28.89 -17.89
N ILE A 459 -36.11 27.88 -17.64
CA ILE A 459 -35.50 27.07 -18.69
C ILE A 459 -36.51 26.14 -19.36
N CYS A 460 -37.40 25.50 -18.60
CA CYS A 460 -38.40 24.60 -19.17
C CYS A 460 -39.43 25.32 -20.04
N PHE A 461 -39.68 26.59 -19.74
CA PHE A 461 -40.71 27.41 -20.38
C PHE A 461 -40.13 28.56 -21.24
N SER A 462 -38.82 28.66 -21.43
CA SER A 462 -38.18 29.67 -22.28
C SER A 462 -38.44 29.46 -23.77
N ARG A 463 -38.71 28.20 -24.16
CA ARG A 463 -38.96 27.79 -25.55
C ARG A 463 -40.44 27.43 -25.80
N LEU A 464 -41.35 27.95 -24.97
CA LEU A 464 -42.78 27.79 -25.17
C LEU A 464 -43.20 28.33 -26.54
N GLN A 465 -43.88 27.50 -27.31
CA GLN A 465 -44.55 27.90 -28.53
C GLN A 465 -45.95 27.32 -28.48
N LEU A 466 -46.95 28.17 -28.74
CA LEU A 466 -48.37 27.81 -28.67
C LEU A 466 -48.70 26.54 -29.46
N LEU A 467 -48.00 26.34 -30.57
CA LEU A 467 -48.26 25.28 -31.55
C LEU A 467 -47.39 24.03 -31.40
N ARG A 468 -46.35 24.04 -30.56
CA ARG A 468 -45.38 22.94 -30.44
C ARG A 468 -45.44 22.26 -29.07
N LEU A 469 -46.66 22.02 -28.57
CA LEU A 469 -46.79 21.12 -27.43
C LEU A 469 -46.58 19.68 -27.90
N ARG A 470 -45.45 19.09 -27.48
CA ARG A 470 -45.23 17.64 -27.55
C ARG A 470 -46.03 16.99 -26.43
N GLU A 471 -46.60 15.81 -26.66
CA GLU A 471 -47.40 15.08 -25.66
C GLU A 471 -46.63 14.89 -24.33
N GLU A 472 -45.32 14.63 -24.41
CA GLU A 472 -44.42 14.51 -23.26
C GLU A 472 -44.36 15.75 -22.36
N ALA A 473 -44.72 16.94 -22.87
CA ALA A 473 -44.69 18.18 -22.12
C ALA A 473 -46.02 18.49 -21.40
N VAL A 474 -47.12 17.81 -21.76
CA VAL A 474 -48.46 18.04 -21.20
C VAL A 474 -48.48 17.94 -19.67
N PRO A 475 -47.90 16.90 -19.02
CA PRO A 475 -47.95 16.78 -17.56
C PRO A 475 -47.27 17.95 -16.85
N LEU A 476 -46.18 18.46 -17.42
CA LEU A 476 -45.44 19.59 -16.88
C LEU A 476 -46.27 20.88 -16.95
N HIS A 477 -46.93 21.08 -18.09
CA HIS A 477 -47.77 22.25 -18.34
C HIS A 477 -48.99 22.25 -17.41
N GLN A 478 -49.66 21.11 -17.26
CA GLN A 478 -50.79 20.96 -16.34
C GLN A 478 -50.40 21.25 -14.88
N ARG A 479 -49.22 20.78 -14.46
CA ARG A 479 -48.75 20.94 -13.07
C ARG A 479 -48.40 22.40 -12.73
N TYR A 480 -47.83 23.15 -13.67
CA TYR A 480 -47.26 24.47 -13.39
C TYR A 480 -48.00 25.67 -14.02
N GLN A 481 -49.10 25.46 -14.77
CA GLN A 481 -49.85 26.55 -15.45
C GLN A 481 -50.27 27.74 -14.58
N HIS A 482 -50.36 27.57 -13.25
CA HIS A 482 -50.74 28.63 -12.31
C HIS A 482 -49.58 29.09 -11.41
N HIS A 483 -48.35 28.62 -11.65
CA HIS A 483 -47.21 28.92 -10.78
C HIS A 483 -46.83 30.41 -10.85
N SER A 484 -46.51 31.01 -9.71
CA SER A 484 -46.24 32.45 -9.58
C SER A 484 -44.93 32.89 -10.26
N ALA A 485 -43.97 31.98 -10.41
CA ALA A 485 -42.71 32.23 -11.11
C ALA A 485 -42.86 32.38 -12.63
N LEU A 486 -44.01 32.02 -13.21
CA LEU A 486 -44.26 32.17 -14.65
C LEU A 486 -44.83 33.55 -14.95
N THR A 487 -44.38 34.14 -16.06
CA THR A 487 -44.94 35.40 -16.58
C THR A 487 -46.39 35.21 -17.03
N GLU A 488 -47.15 36.31 -17.17
CA GLU A 488 -48.52 36.24 -17.70
C GLU A 488 -48.56 35.64 -19.11
N ASP A 489 -47.61 36.01 -19.97
CA ASP A 489 -47.49 35.49 -21.34
C ASP A 489 -47.19 33.99 -21.35
N GLN A 490 -46.28 33.51 -20.50
CA GLN A 490 -46.00 32.07 -20.39
C GLN A 490 -47.23 31.29 -19.90
N ARG A 491 -47.98 31.84 -18.94
CA ARG A 491 -49.23 31.21 -18.45
C ARG A 491 -50.30 31.19 -19.54
N ALA A 492 -50.44 32.27 -20.33
CA ALA A 492 -51.33 32.33 -21.48
C ALA A 492 -50.95 31.28 -22.55
N LEU A 493 -49.66 31.18 -22.88
CA LEU A 493 -49.12 30.21 -23.83
C LEU A 493 -49.33 28.76 -23.36
N ILE A 494 -49.09 28.47 -22.08
CA ILE A 494 -49.31 27.14 -21.50
C ILE A 494 -50.79 26.75 -21.58
N GLN A 495 -51.69 27.64 -21.15
CA GLN A 495 -53.12 27.37 -21.17
C GLN A 495 -53.63 27.18 -22.59
N GLY A 496 -53.19 28.00 -23.53
CA GLY A 496 -53.50 27.82 -24.95
C GLY A 496 -52.98 26.50 -25.50
N ALA A 497 -51.71 26.18 -25.25
CA ALA A 497 -51.10 24.93 -25.69
C ALA A 497 -51.81 23.69 -25.11
N LEU A 498 -52.23 23.76 -23.83
CA LEU A 498 -53.01 22.71 -23.17
C LEU A 498 -54.39 22.60 -23.77
N ALA A 499 -55.15 23.69 -23.93
CA ALA A 499 -56.47 23.70 -24.54
C ALA A 499 -56.46 23.09 -25.95
N MET A 500 -55.45 23.45 -26.75
CA MET A 500 -55.22 22.86 -28.08
C MET A 500 -54.92 21.35 -28.05
N THR A 501 -54.33 20.86 -26.97
CA THR A 501 -53.92 19.47 -26.83
C THR A 501 -54.98 18.62 -26.14
N THR A 502 -55.79 19.18 -25.25
CA THR A 502 -56.90 18.48 -24.56
C THR A 502 -58.24 18.65 -25.28
N GLY A 503 -58.39 19.64 -26.15
CA GLY A 503 -59.66 20.00 -26.79
C GLY A 503 -60.63 20.76 -25.88
N ILE A 504 -60.17 21.20 -24.72
CA ILE A 504 -60.98 21.89 -23.72
C ILE A 504 -60.58 23.36 -23.71
N PHE A 505 -61.47 24.22 -24.19
CA PHE A 505 -61.35 25.68 -24.11
C PHE A 505 -62.29 26.19 -23.03
N ASP A 506 -61.78 27.07 -22.17
CA ASP A 506 -62.58 27.84 -21.21
C ASP A 506 -62.46 29.34 -21.52
N GLY A 507 -63.38 30.16 -21.02
CA GLY A 507 -63.38 31.60 -21.34
C GLY A 507 -62.07 32.31 -20.99
N GLN A 508 -61.34 31.85 -19.96
CA GLN A 508 -60.06 32.43 -19.55
C GLN A 508 -58.91 32.08 -20.51
N SER A 509 -58.84 30.85 -20.99
CA SER A 509 -57.84 30.40 -21.95
C SER A 509 -58.06 31.08 -23.32
N VAL A 510 -59.30 31.21 -23.77
CA VAL A 510 -59.67 31.92 -25.00
C VAL A 510 -59.22 33.39 -24.94
N GLU A 511 -59.56 34.10 -23.87
CA GLU A 511 -59.20 35.52 -23.70
C GLU A 511 -57.66 35.72 -23.69
N ARG A 512 -56.94 34.81 -23.04
CA ARG A 512 -55.47 34.87 -22.94
C ARG A 512 -54.77 34.51 -24.25
N ILE A 513 -55.27 33.53 -25.01
CA ILE A 513 -54.79 33.22 -26.36
C ILE A 513 -55.03 34.42 -27.28
N TYR A 514 -56.21 35.04 -27.20
CA TYR A 514 -56.53 36.24 -27.96
C TYR A 514 -55.56 37.38 -27.64
N ARG A 515 -55.28 37.65 -26.36
CA ARG A 515 -54.32 38.67 -25.94
C ARG A 515 -52.91 38.41 -26.48
N HIS A 516 -52.44 37.15 -26.45
CA HIS A 516 -51.15 36.76 -27.04
C HIS A 516 -51.12 36.99 -28.56
N LEU A 517 -52.14 36.52 -29.28
CA LEU A 517 -52.22 36.69 -30.73
C LEU A 517 -52.35 38.16 -31.15
N ALA A 518 -53.06 38.98 -30.37
CA ALA A 518 -53.20 40.42 -30.62
C ALA A 518 -51.87 41.19 -30.54
N GLN A 519 -50.89 40.64 -29.81
CA GLN A 519 -49.54 41.21 -29.68
C GLN A 519 -48.54 40.62 -30.68
N ALA A 520 -48.92 39.58 -31.41
CA ALA A 520 -48.06 38.92 -32.39
C ALA A 520 -47.92 39.76 -33.67
N ASP A 521 -46.77 39.70 -34.33
CA ASP A 521 -46.61 40.29 -35.66
C ASP A 521 -47.48 39.56 -36.70
N SER A 522 -47.71 40.19 -37.86
CA SER A 522 -48.62 39.65 -38.88
C SER A 522 -48.24 38.23 -39.34
N ALA A 523 -46.94 37.91 -39.44
CA ALA A 523 -46.46 36.61 -39.87
C ALA A 523 -46.68 35.52 -38.80
N THR A 524 -46.42 35.85 -37.54
CA THR A 524 -46.62 34.98 -36.37
C THR A 524 -48.11 34.75 -36.13
N TYR A 525 -48.91 35.82 -36.20
CA TYR A 525 -50.37 35.74 -36.11
C TYR A 525 -50.94 34.79 -37.16
N GLN A 526 -50.63 34.98 -38.44
CA GLN A 526 -51.15 34.12 -39.52
C GLN A 526 -50.76 32.65 -39.33
N LYS A 527 -49.52 32.39 -38.91
CA LYS A 527 -49.02 31.05 -38.67
C LYS A 527 -49.67 30.39 -37.44
N GLU A 528 -49.75 31.11 -36.32
CA GLU A 528 -50.33 30.62 -35.08
C GLU A 528 -51.84 30.45 -35.20
N ALA A 529 -52.57 31.47 -35.65
CA ALA A 529 -54.01 31.42 -35.88
C ALA A 529 -54.39 30.33 -36.90
N GLY A 530 -53.68 30.20 -38.02
CA GLY A 530 -53.99 29.19 -39.04
C GLY A 530 -53.85 27.75 -38.53
N LEU A 531 -52.83 27.48 -37.70
CA LEU A 531 -52.63 26.16 -37.10
C LEU A 531 -53.56 25.90 -35.91
N LEU A 532 -53.93 26.95 -35.15
CA LEU A 532 -54.98 26.86 -34.12
C LEU A 532 -56.31 26.45 -34.75
N ILE A 533 -56.75 27.16 -35.78
CA ILE A 533 -57.97 26.86 -36.53
C ILE A 533 -57.95 25.41 -37.04
N ARG A 534 -56.85 24.98 -37.64
CA ARG A 534 -56.71 23.61 -38.16
C ARG A 534 -56.82 22.54 -37.07
N ARG A 535 -56.06 22.66 -35.98
CA ARG A 535 -56.08 21.69 -34.87
C ARG A 535 -57.41 21.68 -34.13
N PHE A 536 -58.08 22.82 -34.06
CA PHE A 536 -59.42 22.97 -33.48
C PHE A 536 -60.45 22.16 -34.27
N PHE A 537 -60.39 22.18 -35.61
CA PHE A 537 -61.25 21.36 -36.47
C PHE A 537 -60.82 19.89 -36.59
N GLU A 538 -59.59 19.53 -36.17
CA GLU A 538 -59.08 18.14 -36.17
C GLU A 538 -59.45 17.36 -34.88
N LYS A 539 -59.83 18.04 -33.79
CA LYS A 539 -60.30 17.40 -32.54
C LYS A 539 -61.81 17.59 -32.40
N ASP A 540 -62.51 16.61 -31.84
CA ASP A 540 -63.95 16.69 -31.51
C ASP A 540 -64.23 17.72 -30.40
N VAL A 541 -63.99 19.01 -30.67
CA VAL A 541 -64.33 20.12 -29.79
C VAL A 541 -65.85 20.22 -29.76
N THR A 542 -66.43 20.18 -28.56
CA THR A 542 -67.89 20.20 -28.41
C THR A 542 -68.52 21.46 -29.01
N LEU A 543 -69.76 21.35 -29.51
CA LEU A 543 -70.51 22.46 -30.11
C LEU A 543 -70.68 23.66 -29.15
N ASN A 544 -70.77 23.40 -27.83
CA ASN A 544 -70.87 24.48 -26.84
C ASN A 544 -69.56 25.27 -26.74
N ALA A 545 -68.40 24.61 -26.79
CA ALA A 545 -67.10 25.28 -26.82
C ALA A 545 -66.87 26.08 -28.12
N HIS A 546 -67.52 25.68 -29.23
CA HIS A 546 -67.55 26.48 -30.47
C HIS A 546 -68.34 27.79 -30.30
N ILE A 547 -69.44 27.75 -29.55
CA ILE A 547 -70.32 28.91 -29.36
C ILE A 547 -69.68 29.92 -28.39
N ASP A 548 -69.00 29.47 -27.33
CA ASP A 548 -68.37 30.34 -26.33
C ASP A 548 -67.14 31.14 -26.86
N MET A 549 -66.61 30.79 -28.04
CA MET A 549 -65.46 31.47 -28.67
C MET A 549 -65.84 32.50 -29.74
N LEU A 550 -67.07 32.48 -30.24
CA LEU A 550 -67.62 33.44 -31.21
C LEU A 550 -68.19 34.66 -30.49
#